data_AF-A0A380KE31-F1
#
_entry.id   AF-A0A380KE31-F1
#
_cell.length_a   1.000
_cell.length_b   1.000
_cell.length_c   1.000
_cell.angle_alpha   90.00
_cell.angle_beta   90.00
_cell.angle_gamma   90.00
#
_symmetry.space_group_name_H-M   'P 1'
#
loop_
_entity.id
_entity.type
_entity.pdbx_description
1 polymer ?
#
loop_
_entity_poly.entity_id
_entity_poly.type
_entity_poly.pdbx_seq_one_letter_code
_entity_poly.pdbx_strand_id
1 'polypeptide(L)'
;MISYEKVRRSLKSWNSFIAWINTLGAVFKVYLIASYFFLLNNLAEIKKMYSASQYQAILASTHISVLVLTIIGLVANITIAYLAFRNRSHIVDSEPDLSPYLIGIIYTVGYNILSLIVTLFVLGGSFVPTSVIVPLLFLALYIYVYRKAQTLLDK
;
A
#
# COMPACT_ATOMS: atom_id res chain seq x y z
N MET A 1 -21.93 -3.52 28.25
CA MET A 1 -20.80 -2.58 28.42
C MET A 1 -19.67 -2.96 27.48
N ILE A 2 -19.10 -1.97 26.77
CA ILE A 2 -17.89 -2.17 25.96
C ILE A 2 -16.69 -2.23 26.91
N SER A 3 -15.83 -3.24 26.76
CA SER A 3 -14.58 -3.31 27.51
C SER A 3 -13.50 -2.50 26.77
N TYR A 4 -13.29 -1.25 27.20
CA TYR A 4 -12.28 -0.36 26.60
C TYR A 4 -10.86 -0.93 26.63
N GLU A 5 -10.53 -1.74 27.63
CA GLU A 5 -9.24 -2.44 27.69
C GLU A 5 -9.11 -3.49 26.57
N LYS A 6 -10.17 -4.24 26.27
CA LYS A 6 -10.18 -5.17 25.12
C LYS A 6 -10.06 -4.42 23.80
N VAL A 7 -10.73 -3.26 23.66
CA VAL A 7 -10.61 -2.39 22.47
C VAL A 7 -9.17 -1.91 22.32
N ARG A 8 -8.55 -1.40 23.39
CA ARG A 8 -7.16 -0.92 23.40
C ARG A 8 -6.17 -2.02 23.01
N ARG A 9 -6.26 -3.21 23.61
CA ARG A 9 -5.38 -4.34 23.27
C ARG A 9 -5.52 -4.76 21.81
N SER A 10 -6.76 -4.85 21.34
CA SER A 10 -7.06 -5.15 19.93
C SER A 10 -6.49 -4.09 18.99
N LEU A 11 -6.69 -2.80 19.31
CA LEU A 11 -6.15 -1.67 18.54
C LEU A 11 -4.62 -1.70 18.48
N LYS A 12 -3.94 -1.97 19.62
CA LYS A 12 -2.48 -2.09 19.67
C LYS A 12 -1.95 -3.18 18.74
N SER A 13 -2.62 -4.34 18.69
CA SER A 13 -2.27 -5.45 17.80
C SER A 13 -2.42 -5.03 16.32
N TRP A 14 -3.60 -4.52 15.97
CA TRP A 14 -3.88 -4.12 14.59
C TRP A 14 -3.03 -2.95 14.10
N ASN A 15 -2.76 -1.98 14.96
CA ASN A 15 -1.83 -0.88 14.68
C ASN A 15 -0.41 -1.40 14.40
N SER A 16 0.04 -2.39 15.18
CA SER A 16 1.35 -3.02 14.95
C SER A 16 1.38 -3.79 13.63
N PHE A 17 0.31 -4.49 13.29
CA PHE A 17 0.18 -5.15 11.99
C PHE A 17 0.26 -4.14 10.83
N ILE A 18 -0.47 -3.02 10.93
CA ILE A 18 -0.43 -1.93 9.93
C ILE A 18 0.98 -1.37 9.78
N ALA A 19 1.70 -1.14 10.89
CA ALA A 19 3.06 -0.63 10.83
C ALA A 19 4.00 -1.57 10.07
N TRP A 20 3.96 -2.87 10.39
CA TRP A 20 4.84 -3.86 9.76
C TRP A 20 4.48 -4.17 8.30
N ILE A 21 3.19 -4.31 7.97
CA ILE A 21 2.80 -4.60 6.58
C ILE A 21 3.15 -3.44 5.64
N ASN A 22 3.05 -2.19 6.12
CA ASN A 22 3.48 -1.03 5.35
C ASN A 22 5.02 -0.94 5.26
N THR A 23 5.74 -1.32 6.31
CA THR A 23 7.22 -1.41 6.26
C THR A 23 7.67 -2.41 5.20
N LEU A 24 7.08 -3.61 5.19
CA LEU A 24 7.34 -4.60 4.14
C LEU A 24 6.97 -4.06 2.75
N GLY A 25 5.81 -3.41 2.63
CA GLY A 25 5.38 -2.77 1.39
C GLY A 25 6.37 -1.72 0.86
N ALA A 26 7.00 -0.94 1.74
CA ALA A 26 8.05 0.02 1.39
C ALA A 26 9.31 -0.70 0.88
N VAL A 27 9.78 -1.73 1.58
CA VAL A 27 10.95 -2.54 1.17
C VAL A 27 10.73 -3.16 -0.21
N PHE A 28 9.56 -3.75 -0.45
CA PHE A 28 9.22 -4.30 -1.77
C PHE A 28 9.25 -3.23 -2.87
N LYS A 29 8.81 -2.01 -2.59
CA LYS A 29 8.83 -0.92 -3.59
C LYS A 29 10.24 -0.42 -3.89
N VAL A 30 11.13 -0.38 -2.89
CA VAL A 30 12.56 -0.11 -3.14
C VAL A 30 13.14 -1.16 -4.11
N TYR A 31 12.82 -2.44 -3.88
CA TYR A 31 13.23 -3.52 -4.79
C TYR A 31 12.64 -3.35 -6.21
N LEU A 32 11.36 -2.96 -6.33
CA LEU A 32 10.72 -2.72 -7.63
C LEU A 32 11.36 -1.54 -8.38
N ILE A 33 11.75 -0.47 -7.68
CA ILE A 33 12.47 0.66 -8.28
C ILE A 33 13.83 0.19 -8.83
N ALA A 34 14.58 -0.60 -8.05
CA ALA A 34 15.85 -1.16 -8.53
C ALA A 34 15.64 -2.07 -9.76
N SER A 35 14.60 -2.90 -9.73
CA SER A 35 14.23 -3.79 -10.82
C SER A 35 13.81 -3.02 -12.08
N TYR A 36 13.09 -1.90 -11.94
CA TYR A 36 12.73 -1.02 -13.04
C TYR A 36 13.97 -0.54 -13.82
N PHE A 37 14.97 -0.01 -13.12
CA PHE A 37 16.21 0.46 -13.76
C PHE A 37 17.04 -0.68 -14.34
N PHE A 38 17.07 -1.83 -13.66
CA PHE A 38 17.71 -3.03 -14.21
C PHE A 38 17.06 -3.44 -15.55
N LEU A 39 15.73 -3.50 -15.61
CA LEU A 39 15.02 -3.84 -16.86
C LEU A 39 15.29 -2.81 -17.96
N LEU A 40 15.19 -1.51 -17.64
CA LEU A 40 15.40 -0.43 -18.60
C LEU A 40 16.79 -0.48 -19.25
N ASN A 41 17.83 -0.76 -18.47
CA ASN A 41 19.21 -0.83 -18.95
C ASN A 41 19.53 -2.11 -19.74
N ASN A 42 18.69 -3.13 -19.65
CA ASN A 42 18.94 -4.45 -20.24
C ASN A 42 17.91 -4.86 -21.32
N LEU A 43 17.06 -3.92 -21.79
CA LEU A 43 15.99 -4.22 -22.75
C LEU A 43 16.48 -4.93 -24.03
N ALA A 44 17.66 -4.55 -24.55
CA ALA A 44 18.22 -5.15 -25.76
C ALA A 44 18.55 -6.64 -25.59
N GLU A 45 19.10 -7.03 -24.43
CA GLU A 45 19.38 -8.43 -24.12
C GLU A 45 18.09 -9.20 -23.78
N ILE A 46 17.18 -8.58 -23.03
CA ILE A 46 15.86 -9.15 -22.71
C ILE A 46 15.09 -9.49 -24.00
N LYS A 47 15.13 -8.61 -25.01
CA LYS A 47 14.47 -8.86 -26.31
C LYS A 47 14.94 -10.14 -26.98
N LYS A 48 16.21 -10.55 -26.79
CA LYS A 48 16.78 -11.76 -27.38
C LYS A 48 16.36 -13.03 -26.62
N MET A 49 16.02 -12.91 -25.34
CA MET A 49 15.73 -14.04 -24.44
C MET A 49 14.25 -14.42 -24.38
N TYR A 50 13.35 -13.48 -24.68
CA TYR A 50 11.91 -13.65 -24.48
C TYR A 50 11.13 -13.63 -25.79
N SER A 51 9.96 -14.28 -25.81
CA SER A 51 9.05 -14.19 -26.94
C SER A 51 8.57 -12.75 -27.14
N ALA A 52 8.09 -12.42 -28.35
CA ALA A 52 7.59 -11.07 -28.65
C ALA A 52 6.49 -10.62 -27.67
N SER A 53 5.57 -11.51 -27.30
CA SER A 53 4.50 -11.19 -26.34
C SER A 53 5.01 -10.95 -24.92
N GLN A 54 5.99 -11.74 -24.46
CA GLN A 54 6.63 -11.56 -23.16
C GLN A 54 7.45 -10.26 -23.12
N TYR A 55 8.21 -9.98 -24.18
CA TYR A 55 9.00 -8.76 -24.29
C TYR A 55 8.11 -7.51 -24.25
N GLN A 56 6.96 -7.51 -24.93
CA GLN A 56 6.02 -6.38 -24.88
C GLN A 56 5.48 -6.13 -23.46
N ALA A 57 5.18 -7.19 -22.71
CA ALA A 57 4.77 -7.06 -21.31
C ALA A 57 5.89 -6.46 -20.43
N ILE A 58 7.14 -6.88 -20.65
CA ILE A 58 8.31 -6.31 -19.94
C ILE A 58 8.50 -4.84 -20.34
N LEU A 59 8.40 -4.51 -21.62
CA LEU A 59 8.52 -3.14 -22.12
C LEU A 59 7.46 -2.22 -21.48
N ALA A 60 6.21 -2.66 -21.39
CA ALA A 60 5.15 -1.92 -20.70
C ALA A 60 5.48 -1.68 -19.21
N SER A 61 6.12 -2.63 -18.53
CA SER A 61 6.56 -2.45 -17.13
C SER A 61 7.67 -1.41 -16.95
N THR A 62 8.38 -1.05 -18.03
CA THR A 62 9.39 0.02 -18.04
C THR A 62 8.81 1.40 -18.34
N HIS A 63 7.50 1.53 -18.54
CA HIS A 63 6.87 2.83 -18.76
C HIS A 63 7.01 3.73 -17.52
N ILE A 64 7.28 5.02 -17.73
CA ILE A 64 7.57 5.98 -16.64
C ILE A 64 6.46 6.08 -15.59
N SER A 65 5.20 5.89 -15.99
CA SER A 65 4.06 5.88 -15.07
C SER A 65 4.18 4.77 -14.02
N VAL A 66 4.78 3.63 -14.33
CA VAL A 66 5.02 2.54 -13.38
C VAL A 66 6.00 2.97 -12.29
N LEU A 67 7.08 3.66 -12.67
CA LEU A 67 8.04 4.21 -11.72
C LEU A 67 7.38 5.27 -10.81
N VAL A 68 6.63 6.20 -11.40
CA VAL A 68 5.92 7.26 -10.65
C VAL A 68 4.93 6.66 -9.64
N LEU A 69 4.10 5.70 -10.05
CA LEU A 69 3.19 4.99 -9.15
C LEU A 69 3.96 4.28 -8.03
N THR A 70 5.04 3.59 -8.37
CA THR A 70 5.86 2.88 -7.37
C THR A 70 6.44 3.84 -6.32
N ILE A 71 6.89 5.04 -6.72
CA ILE A 71 7.39 6.08 -5.80
C ILE A 71 6.27 6.64 -4.92
N ILE A 72 5.10 6.96 -5.49
CA ILE A 72 3.94 7.43 -4.72
C ILE A 72 3.56 6.39 -3.66
N GLY A 73 3.48 5.12 -4.06
CA GLY A 73 3.20 4.02 -3.14
C GLY A 73 4.26 3.86 -2.06
N LEU A 74 5.53 4.09 -2.37
CA LEU A 74 6.64 4.01 -1.41
C LEU A 74 6.49 5.08 -0.33
N VAL A 75 6.26 6.33 -0.74
CA VAL A 75 6.05 7.45 0.19
C VAL A 75 4.85 7.19 1.09
N ALA A 76 3.74 6.71 0.54
CA ALA A 76 2.55 6.38 1.31
C ALA A 76 2.82 5.27 2.34
N ASN A 77 3.48 4.18 1.94
CA ASN A 77 3.82 3.09 2.85
C ASN A 77 4.75 3.56 3.98
N ILE A 78 5.78 4.35 3.68
CA ILE A 78 6.66 4.93 4.70
C ILE A 78 5.88 5.81 5.67
N THR A 79 5.01 6.68 5.15
CA THR A 79 4.21 7.62 5.94
C THR A 79 3.27 6.87 6.89
N ILE A 80 2.52 5.88 6.39
CA ILE A 80 1.60 5.08 7.20
C ILE A 80 2.36 4.28 8.25
N ALA A 81 3.48 3.66 7.89
CA ALA A 81 4.30 2.88 8.83
C ALA A 81 4.83 3.77 9.96
N TYR A 82 5.41 4.92 9.62
CA TYR A 82 5.93 5.89 10.59
C TYR A 82 4.85 6.36 11.56
N LEU A 83 3.69 6.79 11.03
CA LEU A 83 2.57 7.24 11.85
C LEU A 83 2.00 6.13 12.72
N ALA A 84 1.91 4.89 12.21
CA ALA A 84 1.45 3.75 12.99
C ALA A 84 2.44 3.39 14.12
N PHE A 85 3.75 3.44 13.88
CA PHE A 85 4.74 3.24 14.95
C PHE A 85 4.63 4.33 16.02
N ARG A 86 4.52 5.61 15.61
CA ARG A 86 4.31 6.72 16.53
C ARG A 86 3.04 6.54 17.36
N ASN A 87 1.93 6.15 16.73
CA ASN A 87 0.63 5.99 17.39
C ASN A 87 0.63 4.94 18.52
N ARG A 88 1.65 4.09 18.59
CA ARG A 88 1.72 3.03 19.60
C ARG A 88 1.77 3.57 21.03
N SER A 89 2.47 4.68 21.29
CA SER A 89 2.48 5.33 22.61
C SER A 89 1.12 5.94 22.92
N HIS A 90 0.56 6.68 21.97
CA HIS A 90 -0.76 7.31 22.07
C HIS A 90 -1.89 6.31 22.39
N ILE A 91 -1.86 5.10 21.82
CA ILE A 91 -2.83 4.03 22.14
C ILE A 91 -2.69 3.56 23.61
N VAL A 92 -1.47 3.54 24.17
CA VAL A 92 -1.25 3.17 25.58
C VAL A 92 -1.91 4.19 26.50
N ASP A 93 -1.77 5.47 26.15
CA ASP A 93 -2.32 6.62 26.87
C ASP A 93 -3.82 6.83 26.59
N SER A 94 -4.43 5.96 25.77
CA SER A 94 -5.85 6.00 25.41
C SER A 94 -6.27 7.17 24.52
N GLU A 95 -5.32 7.79 23.83
CA GLU A 95 -5.52 8.95 22.95
C GLU A 95 -5.03 8.65 21.53
N PRO A 96 -5.57 7.62 20.85
CA PRO A 96 -5.03 7.17 19.57
C PRO A 96 -5.16 8.24 18.48
N ASP A 97 -4.09 8.43 17.72
CA ASP A 97 -4.06 9.22 16.50
C ASP A 97 -4.76 8.48 15.36
N LEU A 98 -5.71 9.15 14.70
CA LEU A 98 -6.47 8.59 13.59
C LEU A 98 -5.74 8.69 12.24
N SER A 99 -4.73 9.55 12.15
CA SER A 99 -3.97 9.86 10.93
C SER A 99 -3.44 8.63 10.18
N PRO A 100 -2.78 7.63 10.81
CA PRO A 100 -2.27 6.47 10.06
C PRO A 100 -3.38 5.71 9.34
N TYR A 101 -4.58 5.65 9.91
CA TYR A 101 -5.69 4.91 9.33
C TYR A 101 -6.40 5.72 8.24
N LEU A 102 -6.58 7.03 8.45
CA LEU A 102 -7.20 7.91 7.46
C LEU A 102 -6.33 8.01 6.19
N ILE A 103 -5.03 8.19 6.35
CA ILE A 103 -4.08 8.19 5.21
C ILE A 103 -4.10 6.82 4.53
N GLY A 104 -4.16 5.72 5.30
CA GLY A 104 -4.32 4.37 4.77
C GLY A 104 -5.57 4.21 3.89
N ILE A 105 -6.72 4.76 4.30
CA ILE A 105 -7.96 4.76 3.52
C ILE A 105 -7.80 5.56 2.23
N ILE A 106 -7.35 6.82 2.33
CA ILE A 106 -7.19 7.73 1.18
C ILE A 106 -6.22 7.12 0.17
N TYR A 107 -5.08 6.62 0.65
CA TYR A 107 -4.11 5.91 -0.17
C TYR A 107 -4.74 4.70 -0.84
N THR A 108 -5.41 3.81 -0.09
CA THR A 108 -5.98 2.59 -0.64
C THR A 108 -7.04 2.87 -1.71
N VAL A 109 -7.85 3.92 -1.57
CA VAL A 109 -8.83 4.28 -2.60
C VAL A 109 -8.16 4.98 -3.78
N GLY A 110 -7.47 6.09 -3.52
CA GLY A 110 -6.91 6.94 -4.57
C GLY A 110 -5.82 6.25 -5.39
N TYR A 111 -4.90 5.54 -4.73
CA TYR A 111 -3.81 4.85 -5.41
C TYR A 111 -4.32 3.73 -6.31
N ASN A 112 -5.33 2.97 -5.87
CA ASN A 112 -5.82 1.83 -6.64
C ASN A 112 -6.68 2.27 -7.82
N ILE A 113 -7.49 3.33 -7.69
CA ILE A 113 -8.19 3.94 -8.83
C ILE A 113 -7.17 4.43 -9.86
N LEU A 114 -6.15 5.19 -9.42
CA LEU A 114 -5.13 5.70 -10.32
C LEU A 114 -4.34 4.57 -11.00
N SER A 115 -3.94 3.54 -10.25
CA SER A 115 -3.22 2.39 -10.79
C SER A 115 -4.04 1.61 -11.81
N LEU A 116 -5.36 1.46 -11.57
CA LEU A 116 -6.27 0.80 -12.50
C LEU A 116 -6.40 1.60 -13.80
N ILE A 117 -6.55 2.92 -13.71
CA ILE A 117 -6.61 3.81 -14.88
C ILE A 117 -5.34 3.70 -15.70
N VAL A 118 -4.16 3.80 -15.07
CA VAL A 118 -2.88 3.66 -15.77
C VAL A 118 -2.75 2.29 -16.43
N THR A 119 -3.11 1.22 -15.74
CA THR A 119 -3.00 -0.15 -16.27
C THR A 119 -3.88 -0.35 -17.51
N LEU A 120 -5.15 0.05 -17.44
CA LEU A 120 -6.11 -0.21 -18.51
C LEU A 120 -5.94 0.73 -19.71
N PHE A 121 -5.71 2.02 -19.45
CA PHE A 121 -5.78 3.05 -20.50
C PHE A 121 -4.42 3.54 -20.99
N VAL A 122 -3.35 3.44 -20.18
CA VAL A 122 -2.01 3.89 -20.58
C VAL A 122 -1.15 2.71 -21.01
N LEU A 123 -1.21 1.59 -20.28
CA LEU A 123 -0.38 0.43 -20.55
C LEU A 123 -1.05 -0.62 -21.45
N GLY A 124 -2.34 -0.45 -21.78
CA GLY A 124 -3.12 -1.41 -22.57
C GLY A 124 -3.27 -2.78 -21.89
N GLY A 125 -3.13 -2.82 -20.57
CA GLY A 125 -3.25 -4.03 -19.78
C GLY A 125 -4.70 -4.50 -19.66
N SER A 126 -4.88 -5.77 -19.28
CA SER A 126 -6.19 -6.33 -18.98
C SER A 126 -6.57 -6.15 -17.51
N PHE A 127 -7.87 -6.15 -17.24
CA PHE A 127 -8.37 -6.17 -15.87
C PHE A 127 -7.99 -7.47 -15.16
N VAL A 128 -7.38 -7.35 -13.97
CA VAL A 128 -7.05 -8.49 -13.12
C VAL A 128 -7.85 -8.39 -11.82
N PRO A 129 -8.72 -9.35 -11.48
CA PRO A 129 -9.58 -9.26 -10.29
C PRO A 129 -8.83 -9.00 -8.97
N THR A 130 -7.62 -9.53 -8.82
CA THR A 130 -6.78 -9.32 -7.62
C THR A 130 -6.37 -7.86 -7.44
N SER A 131 -6.32 -7.05 -8.52
CA SER A 131 -6.07 -5.61 -8.46
C SER A 131 -7.19 -4.81 -7.78
N VAL A 132 -8.34 -5.44 -7.51
CA VAL A 132 -9.46 -4.83 -6.79
C VAL A 132 -9.69 -5.52 -5.43
N ILE A 133 -9.65 -6.86 -5.40
CA ILE A 133 -9.95 -7.62 -4.18
C ILE A 133 -8.95 -7.31 -3.06
N VAL A 134 -7.65 -7.30 -3.35
CA VAL A 134 -6.62 -7.05 -2.33
C VAL A 134 -6.76 -5.63 -1.73
N PRO A 135 -6.90 -4.56 -2.54
CA PRO A 135 -7.22 -3.23 -2.03
C PRO A 135 -8.46 -3.17 -1.14
N LEU A 136 -9.55 -3.86 -1.51
CA LEU A 136 -10.78 -3.85 -0.70
C LEU A 136 -10.56 -4.49 0.67
N LEU A 137 -9.75 -5.54 0.77
CA LEU A 137 -9.38 -6.14 2.06
C LEU A 137 -8.60 -5.14 2.93
N PHE A 138 -7.63 -4.43 2.35
CA PHE A 138 -6.89 -3.40 3.07
C PHE A 138 -7.78 -2.21 3.45
N LEU A 139 -8.71 -1.81 2.59
CA LEU A 139 -9.66 -0.74 2.88
C LEU A 139 -10.56 -1.12 4.07
N ALA A 140 -11.13 -2.33 4.05
CA ALA A 140 -11.92 -2.85 5.16
C ALA A 140 -11.12 -2.91 6.46
N LEU A 141 -9.86 -3.34 6.39
CA LEU A 141 -8.94 -3.33 7.52
C LEU A 141 -8.73 -1.92 8.07
N TYR A 142 -8.39 -0.94 7.23
CA TYR A 142 -8.16 0.43 7.70
C TYR A 142 -9.42 1.05 8.31
N ILE A 143 -10.59 0.86 7.70
CA ILE A 143 -11.87 1.32 8.25
C ILE A 143 -12.15 0.67 9.61
N TYR A 144 -11.92 -0.64 9.73
CA TYR A 144 -12.12 -1.37 10.97
C TYR A 144 -11.23 -0.84 12.11
N VAL A 145 -9.95 -0.61 11.83
CA VAL A 145 -9.00 -0.09 12.84
C VAL A 145 -9.30 1.37 13.18
N TYR A 146 -9.66 2.19 12.19
CA TYR A 146 -10.11 3.57 12.38
C TYR A 146 -11.29 3.64 13.36
N ARG A 147 -12.34 2.82 13.14
CA ARG A 147 -13.52 2.78 14.03
C ARG A 147 -13.16 2.36 15.46
N LYS A 148 -12.22 1.43 15.64
CA LYS A 148 -11.74 1.06 16.98
C LYS A 148 -11.02 2.21 17.68
N ALA A 149 -10.21 2.96 16.96
CA ALA A 149 -9.53 4.13 17.51
C ALA A 149 -10.53 5.21 17.93
N GLN A 150 -11.54 5.49 17.09
CA GLN A 150 -12.65 6.39 17.46
C GLN A 150 -13.39 5.92 18.72
N THR A 151 -13.72 4.63 18.80
CA THR A 151 -14.39 4.07 20.00
C THR A 151 -13.58 4.30 21.27
N LEU A 152 -12.25 4.35 21.19
CA LEU A 152 -11.40 4.61 22.36
C LEU A 152 -11.33 6.10 22.72
N LEU A 153 -11.48 6.99 21.73
CA LEU A 153 -11.57 8.45 21.93
C LEU A 153 -12.93 8.88 22.50
N ASP A 154 -14.01 8.22 22.07
CA ASP A 154 -15.39 8.49 22.53
C ASP A 154 -15.71 7.87 23.92
N LYS A 155 -14.67 7.59 24.72
CA LYS A 155 -14.79 6.92 26.02
C LYS A 155 -15.39 7.83 27.10
#